data_AF-A0A517VJH2-F1
#
_entry.id   AF-A0A517VJH2-F1
#
_cell.length_a   1.000
_cell.length_b   1.000
_cell.length_c   1.000
_cell.angle_alpha   90.00
_cell.angle_beta   90.00
_cell.angle_gamma   90.00
#
_symmetry.space_group_name_H-M   'P 1'
#
loop_
_entity.id
_entity.type
_entity.pdbx_description
1 polymer ?
#
loop_
_entity_poly.entity_id
_entity_poly.type
_entity_poly.pdbx_seq_one_letter_code
_entity_poly.pdbx_strand_id
1 'polypeptide(L)'
;MDSETLKLLLSGCHLNMEERSKRGIWPHPPLAYSMVRNQLIQLIENQAWFPSDLTQKSEGVVIENRGATFVCYSLTYSAFGPGIVSEKSQILFKSVIEAADFYLKHELRLPGDLDGWKVI
;
A
#
# COMPACT_ATOMS: atom_id res chain seq x y z
N MET A 1 -16.97 -0.06 -1.62
CA MET A 1 -15.87 0.27 -2.56
C MET A 1 -15.48 -1.03 -3.21
N ASP A 2 -15.30 -1.06 -4.52
CA ASP A 2 -14.90 -2.29 -5.21
C ASP A 2 -13.43 -2.64 -4.95
N SER A 3 -13.10 -3.92 -5.09
CA SER A 3 -11.76 -4.47 -4.82
C SER A 3 -10.67 -3.85 -5.71
N GLU A 4 -10.98 -3.56 -6.97
CA GLU A 4 -10.01 -3.03 -7.93
C GLU A 4 -9.65 -1.58 -7.59
N THR A 5 -10.64 -0.77 -7.25
CA THR A 5 -10.43 0.59 -6.72
C THR A 5 -9.59 0.55 -5.45
N LEU A 6 -9.95 -0.29 -4.46
CA LEU A 6 -9.21 -0.35 -3.21
C LEU A 6 -7.77 -0.81 -3.43
N LYS A 7 -7.53 -1.76 -4.34
CA LYS A 7 -6.18 -2.18 -4.75
C LYS A 7 -5.37 -1.03 -5.34
N LEU A 8 -5.96 -0.25 -6.25
CA LEU A 8 -5.31 0.94 -6.83
C LEU A 8 -4.90 1.94 -5.75
N LEU A 9 -5.83 2.27 -4.85
CA LEU A 9 -5.56 3.19 -3.75
C LEU A 9 -4.49 2.66 -2.80
N LEU A 10 -4.54 1.36 -2.47
CA LEU A 10 -3.53 0.70 -1.64
C LEU A 10 -2.15 0.69 -2.29
N SER A 11 -2.06 0.73 -3.62
CA SER A 11 -0.77 0.87 -4.33
C SER A 11 -0.24 2.30 -4.40
N GLY A 12 -0.91 3.27 -3.77
CA GLY A 12 -0.56 4.69 -3.81
C GLY A 12 -1.05 5.41 -5.08
N CYS A 13 -1.90 4.78 -5.90
CA CYS A 13 -2.56 5.48 -7.01
C CYS A 13 -3.72 6.33 -6.49
N HIS A 14 -4.00 7.42 -7.20
CA HIS A 14 -5.12 8.32 -6.92
C HIS A 14 -6.18 8.23 -8.00
N LEU A 15 -7.44 8.44 -7.64
CA LEU A 15 -8.54 8.55 -8.59
C LEU A 15 -9.07 9.98 -8.61
N ASN A 16 -9.21 10.55 -9.79
CA ASN A 16 -9.85 11.84 -9.95
C ASN A 16 -11.39 11.74 -9.84
N MET A 17 -12.06 12.89 -9.75
CA MET A 17 -13.52 12.94 -9.55
C MET A 17 -14.32 12.34 -10.72
N GLU A 18 -13.82 12.44 -11.95
CA GLU A 18 -14.48 11.87 -13.12
C GLU A 18 -14.46 10.33 -13.06
N GLU A 19 -13.31 9.75 -12.73
CA GLU A 19 -13.12 8.31 -12.56
C GLU A 19 -14.01 7.76 -11.45
N ARG A 20 -14.09 8.49 -10.32
CA ARG A 20 -14.95 8.12 -9.19
C ARG A 20 -16.42 8.10 -9.57
N SER A 21 -16.86 9.10 -10.35
CA SER A 21 -18.25 9.18 -10.83
C SER A 21 -18.57 8.04 -11.79
N LYS A 22 -17.67 7.77 -12.76
CA LYS A 22 -17.85 6.69 -13.74
C LYS A 22 -17.91 5.31 -13.09
N ARG A 23 -17.15 5.10 -12.01
CA ARG A 23 -17.15 3.85 -11.23
C ARG A 23 -18.29 3.75 -10.21
N GLY A 24 -19.08 4.81 -10.03
CA GLY A 24 -20.18 4.83 -9.05
C GLY A 24 -19.70 4.75 -7.59
N ILE A 25 -18.46 5.15 -7.32
CA ILE A 25 -17.82 5.09 -5.98
C ILE A 25 -17.85 6.46 -5.28
N TRP A 26 -18.61 7.42 -5.80
CA TRP A 26 -18.84 8.71 -5.17
C TRP A 26 -20.34 9.04 -5.10
N PRO A 27 -20.85 9.53 -3.95
CA PRO A 27 -20.18 9.59 -2.64
C PRO A 27 -19.99 8.18 -2.06
N HIS A 28 -19.10 8.03 -1.08
CA HIS A 28 -18.87 6.74 -0.42
C HIS A 28 -18.82 6.91 1.10
N PRO A 29 -19.33 5.94 1.89
CA PRO A 29 -19.17 5.95 3.34
C PRO A 29 -17.69 5.80 3.76
N PRO A 30 -17.35 6.10 5.01
CA PRO A 30 -16.04 5.75 5.57
C PRO A 30 -15.74 4.25 5.41
N LEU A 31 -14.47 3.92 5.22
CA LEU A 31 -13.97 2.56 5.13
C LEU A 31 -13.54 2.09 6.53
N ALA A 32 -13.90 0.87 6.91
CA ALA A 32 -13.36 0.28 8.12
C ALA A 32 -11.90 -0.10 7.91
N TYR A 33 -11.02 0.23 8.86
CA TYR A 33 -9.60 -0.13 8.81
C TYR A 33 -9.41 -1.64 8.63
N SER A 34 -10.24 -2.46 9.28
CA SER A 34 -10.22 -3.92 9.14
C SER A 34 -10.51 -4.39 7.71
N MET A 35 -11.42 -3.72 7.00
CA MET A 35 -11.73 -4.01 5.60
C MET A 35 -10.52 -3.72 4.71
N VAL A 36 -9.90 -2.55 4.91
CA VAL A 36 -8.70 -2.13 4.17
C VAL A 36 -7.54 -3.10 4.41
N ARG A 37 -7.31 -3.47 5.67
CA ARG A 37 -6.28 -4.44 6.06
C ARG A 37 -6.52 -5.81 5.46
N ASN A 38 -7.74 -6.32 5.51
CA ASN A 38 -8.06 -7.64 4.96
C ASN A 38 -7.83 -7.68 3.44
N GLN A 39 -8.18 -6.60 2.73
CA GLN A 39 -7.87 -6.48 1.30
C GLN A 39 -6.37 -6.49 1.05
N LEU A 40 -5.59 -5.74 1.83
CA LEU A 40 -4.14 -5.70 1.69
C LEU A 40 -3.50 -7.07 1.97
N ILE A 41 -3.97 -7.78 3.00
CA ILE A 41 -3.52 -9.16 3.30
C ILE A 41 -3.72 -10.06 2.09
N GLN A 42 -4.93 -10.04 1.49
CA GLN A 42 -5.19 -10.84 0.29
C GLN A 42 -4.28 -10.47 -0.88
N LEU A 43 -3.94 -9.19 -1.05
CA LEU A 43 -3.01 -8.77 -2.10
C LEU A 43 -1.60 -9.30 -1.84
N ILE A 44 -1.09 -9.19 -0.62
CA ILE A 44 0.24 -9.68 -0.23
C ILE A 44 0.32 -11.21 -0.34
N GLU A 45 -0.72 -11.93 0.06
CA GLU A 45 -0.71 -13.41 0.00
C GLU A 45 -0.72 -13.93 -1.44
N ASN A 46 -1.37 -13.22 -2.36
CA ASN A 46 -1.50 -13.63 -3.76
C ASN A 46 -0.41 -13.08 -4.69
N GLN A 47 0.51 -12.25 -4.18
CA GLN A 47 1.55 -11.61 -4.98
C GLN A 47 2.92 -11.76 -4.30
N ALA A 48 3.97 -11.94 -5.10
CA ALA A 48 5.33 -11.97 -4.55
C ALA A 48 5.77 -10.61 -4.00
N TRP A 49 5.29 -9.52 -4.60
CA TRP A 49 5.66 -8.14 -4.27
C TRP A 49 4.44 -7.22 -4.29
N PHE A 50 4.37 -6.30 -3.33
CA PHE A 50 3.35 -5.25 -3.27
C PHE A 50 3.95 -3.93 -2.75
N PRO A 51 3.60 -2.74 -3.28
CA PRO A 51 2.71 -2.52 -4.43
C PRO A 51 3.40 -2.72 -5.78
N SER A 52 4.73 -2.78 -5.80
CA SER A 52 5.56 -2.97 -7.00
C SER A 52 6.74 -3.88 -6.68
N ASP A 53 7.35 -4.49 -7.70
CA ASP A 53 8.62 -5.20 -7.54
C ASP A 53 9.78 -4.21 -7.26
N LEU A 54 10.70 -4.60 -6.37
CA LEU A 54 11.88 -3.84 -5.98
C LEU A 54 12.80 -3.47 -7.17
N THR A 55 12.77 -4.26 -8.24
CA THR A 55 13.55 -4.02 -9.47
C THR A 55 13.07 -2.81 -10.26
N GLN A 56 11.83 -2.34 -10.03
CA GLN A 56 11.21 -1.27 -10.81
C GLN A 56 11.56 0.15 -10.33
N LYS A 57 12.51 0.28 -9.40
CA LYS A 57 12.95 1.58 -8.82
C LYS A 57 11.80 2.45 -8.31
N SER A 58 11.02 1.93 -7.38
CA SER A 58 9.99 2.69 -6.68
C SER A 58 10.51 3.30 -5.37
N GLU A 59 10.04 4.51 -5.06
CA GLU A 59 10.13 5.07 -3.71
C GLU A 59 9.00 4.53 -2.84
N GLY A 60 9.21 4.54 -1.52
CA GLY A 60 8.22 4.14 -0.53
C GLY A 60 8.46 2.74 0.04
N VAL A 61 7.44 2.20 0.69
CA VAL A 61 7.49 0.85 1.26
C VAL A 61 7.05 -0.21 0.24
N VAL A 62 7.81 -1.29 0.13
CA VAL A 62 7.48 -2.49 -0.65
C VAL A 62 7.50 -3.71 0.26
N ILE A 63 6.51 -4.59 0.14
CA ILE A 63 6.39 -5.85 0.87
C ILE A 63 6.72 -7.01 -0.08
N GLU A 64 7.67 -7.84 0.31
CA GLU A 64 7.96 -9.13 -0.31
C GLU A 64 7.30 -10.25 0.47
N ASN A 65 6.56 -11.11 -0.22
CA ASN A 65 6.04 -12.35 0.33
C ASN A 65 7.03 -13.50 0.06
N ARG A 66 7.63 -14.06 1.12
CA ARG A 66 8.56 -15.20 1.05
C ARG A 66 7.89 -16.53 1.45
N GLY A 67 6.56 -16.58 1.41
CA GLY A 67 5.76 -17.73 1.83
C GLY A 67 5.59 -17.81 3.34
N ALA A 68 6.66 -18.13 4.07
CA ALA A 68 6.61 -18.28 5.54
C ALA A 68 6.87 -16.97 6.30
N THR A 69 7.42 -15.96 5.62
CA THR A 69 7.79 -14.66 6.21
C THR A 69 7.56 -13.54 5.20
N PHE A 70 7.52 -12.31 5.69
CA PHE A 70 7.26 -11.12 4.89
C PHE A 70 8.36 -10.09 5.16
N VAL A 71 8.87 -9.42 4.14
CA VAL A 71 9.91 -8.39 4.29
C VAL A 71 9.39 -7.06 3.76
N CYS A 72 9.33 -6.05 4.62
CA CYS A 72 9.06 -4.68 4.22
C CYS A 72 10.39 -3.96 3.95
N TYR A 73 10.56 -3.48 2.74
CA TYR A 73 11.65 -2.63 2.29
C TYR A 73 11.17 -1.19 2.27
N SER A 74 11.84 -0.29 2.98
CA SER A 74 11.64 1.15 2.78
C SER A 74 12.74 1.68 1.89
N LEU A 75 12.36 2.26 0.75
CA LEU A 75 13.28 2.85 -0.22
C LEU A 75 13.06 4.36 -0.27
N THR A 76 14.12 5.13 -0.02
CA THR A 76 14.15 6.57 -0.27
C THR A 76 15.26 6.88 -1.27
N TYR A 77 14.93 7.56 -2.38
CA TYR A 77 15.98 8.11 -3.24
C TYR A 77 16.42 9.47 -2.70
N SER A 78 17.72 9.71 -2.85
CA SER A 78 18.32 10.98 -2.47
C SER A 78 17.81 12.11 -3.36
N ALA A 79 17.51 13.26 -2.74
CA ALA A 79 17.22 14.51 -3.45
C ALA A 79 18.42 15.02 -4.29
N PHE A 80 19.62 14.47 -4.08
CA PHE A 80 20.85 14.86 -4.79
C PHE A 80 21.03 14.17 -6.15
N GLY A 81 20.11 13.29 -6.55
CA GLY A 81 20.05 12.78 -7.93
C GLY A 81 19.34 11.43 -8.07
N PRO A 82 18.66 11.20 -9.21
CA PRO A 82 17.99 9.93 -9.48
C PRO A 82 18.99 8.77 -9.48
N GLY A 83 18.71 7.71 -8.69
CA GLY A 83 19.49 6.48 -8.65
C GLY A 83 20.40 6.29 -7.43
N ILE A 84 20.50 7.28 -6.53
CA ILE A 84 21.20 7.10 -5.25
C ILE A 84 20.16 6.68 -4.20
N VAL A 85 20.10 5.40 -3.87
CA VAL A 85 19.31 4.88 -2.74
C VAL A 85 19.95 5.45 -1.47
N SER A 86 19.26 6.37 -0.80
CA SER A 86 19.78 7.04 0.41
C SER A 86 19.57 6.18 1.65
N GLU A 87 18.46 5.45 1.72
CA GLU A 87 18.15 4.55 2.83
C GLU A 87 17.41 3.32 2.30
N LYS A 88 17.92 2.14 2.67
CA LYS A 88 17.24 0.86 2.46
C LYS A 88 17.13 0.18 3.81
N SER A 89 16.05 0.45 4.54
CA SER A 89 15.73 -0.30 5.75
C SER A 89 14.91 -1.53 5.39
N GLN A 90 15.13 -2.63 6.10
CA GLN A 90 14.38 -3.87 5.95
C GLN A 90 13.84 -4.31 7.29
N ILE A 91 12.56 -4.65 7.34
CA ILE A 91 11.91 -5.20 8.53
C ILE A 91 11.28 -6.54 8.16
N LEU A 92 11.66 -7.58 8.90
CA LEU A 92 11.13 -8.93 8.75
C LEU A 92 9.92 -9.12 9.66
N PHE A 93 8.82 -9.59 9.10
CA PHE A 93 7.61 -9.98 9.81
C PHE A 93 7.35 -11.48 9.66
N LYS A 94 6.85 -12.09 10.73
CA LYS A 94 6.43 -13.50 10.73
C LYS A 94 4.97 -13.68 10.32
N SER A 95 4.21 -12.59 10.27
CA SER A 95 2.79 -12.58 9.94
C SER A 95 2.49 -11.55 8.86
N VAL A 96 1.64 -11.92 7.92
CA VAL A 96 1.11 -11.01 6.89
C VAL A 96 0.34 -9.86 7.52
N ILE A 97 -0.33 -10.10 8.66
CA ILE A 97 -1.10 -9.08 9.37
C ILE A 97 -0.16 -7.99 9.88
N GLU A 98 0.98 -8.35 10.43
CA GLU A 98 1.98 -7.38 10.94
C GLU A 98 2.59 -6.57 9.79
N ALA A 99 2.94 -7.23 8.67
CA ALA A 99 3.46 -6.55 7.49
C ALA A 99 2.43 -5.58 6.88
N ALA A 100 1.17 -6.00 6.78
CA ALA A 100 0.07 -5.17 6.31
C ALA A 100 -0.17 -3.97 7.23
N ASP A 101 -0.25 -4.19 8.55
CA ASP A 101 -0.43 -3.10 9.52
C ASP A 101 0.76 -2.14 9.52
N PHE A 102 1.98 -2.64 9.35
CA PHE A 102 3.16 -1.79 9.19
C PHE A 102 3.02 -0.88 7.97
N TYR A 103 2.70 -1.45 6.80
CA TYR A 103 2.53 -0.71 5.55
C TYR A 103 1.42 0.35 5.66
N LEU A 104 0.23 -0.04 6.12
CA LEU A 104 -0.91 0.90 6.24
C LEU A 104 -0.57 2.09 7.15
N LYS A 105 0.16 1.88 8.24
CA LYS A 105 0.50 2.92 9.20
C LYS A 105 1.68 3.79 8.76
N HIS A 106 2.69 3.20 8.13
CA HIS A 106 3.95 3.87 7.82
C HIS A 106 3.93 4.52 6.44
N GLU A 107 3.41 3.81 5.43
CA GLU A 107 3.31 4.31 4.05
C GLU A 107 2.05 5.15 3.88
N LEU A 108 0.88 4.57 4.15
CA LEU A 108 -0.42 5.21 3.85
C LEU A 108 -0.98 6.08 5.01
N ARG A 109 -0.31 6.08 6.18
CA ARG A 109 -0.73 6.87 7.36
C ARG A 109 -2.19 6.61 7.79
N LEU A 110 -2.63 5.35 7.76
CA LEU A 110 -3.97 4.93 8.15
C LEU A 110 -4.02 4.38 9.60
N PRO A 111 -5.17 4.48 10.32
CA PRO A 111 -6.42 5.12 9.93
C PRO A 111 -6.26 6.63 9.72
N GLY A 112 -7.06 7.20 8.81
CA GLY A 112 -6.81 8.54 8.29
C GLY A 112 -7.56 8.82 7.00
N ASP A 113 -6.87 9.45 6.06
CA ASP A 113 -7.42 9.81 4.76
C ASP A 113 -6.73 9.00 3.66
N LEU A 114 -7.48 8.12 2.98
CA LEU A 114 -7.02 7.38 1.82
C LEU A 114 -7.64 8.02 0.58
N ASP A 115 -6.90 8.90 -0.08
CA ASP A 115 -7.36 9.59 -1.29
C ASP A 115 -8.73 10.29 -1.14
N GLY A 116 -8.95 10.99 -0.02
CA GLY A 116 -10.21 11.66 0.31
C GLY A 116 -11.29 10.76 0.92
N TRP A 117 -11.05 9.45 1.05
CA TRP A 117 -11.91 8.55 1.82
C TRP A 117 -11.42 8.42 3.25
N LYS A 118 -12.32 8.62 4.22
CA LYS A 118 -12.00 8.39 5.63
C LYS A 118 -11.90 6.91 5.93
N VAL A 119 -10.78 6.51 6.52
CA VAL A 119 -10.57 5.17 7.07
C VAL A 119 -10.65 5.26 8.58
N ILE A 120 -11.60 4.54 9.18
CA ILE A 120 -11.93 4.57 10.62
C ILE A 120 -11.77 3.21 11.28
#